data_AF-A0A8T5N8Y7-F1
#
_entry.id   AF-A0A8T5N8Y7-F1
#
_cell.length_a   1.000
_cell.length_b   1.000
_cell.length_c   1.000
_cell.angle_alpha   90.00
_cell.angle_beta   90.00
_cell.angle_gamma   90.00
#
_symmetry.space_group_name_H-M   'P 1'
#
loop_
_entity.id
_entity.type
_entity.pdbx_description
1 polymer ?
#
loop_
_entity_poly.entity_id
_entity_poly.type
_entity_poly.pdbx_seq_one_letter_code
_entity_poly.pdbx_strand_id
1 'polypeptide(L)'
;MSLLNRNTFFVREHVGYFKAANAYDVLDPATGQIIGTVRETIPNLFIKLLKFTGLKTSLPFTVDIFDDDGKKLVTLKRGFTLFR
;
A
#
# COMPACT_ATOMS: atom_id res chain seq x y z
N MET A 1 -10.38 -1.75 -18.77
CA MET A 1 -9.56 -0.61 -19.26
C MET A 1 -8.44 -0.47 -18.23
N SER A 2 -7.18 -0.78 -18.59
CA SER A 2 -6.14 -1.02 -17.58
C SER A 2 -5.88 0.19 -16.68
N LEU A 3 -5.85 -0.02 -15.35
CA LEU A 3 -5.55 0.99 -14.31
C LEU A 3 -4.31 1.85 -14.64
N LEU A 4 -3.31 1.27 -15.30
CA LEU A 4 -2.04 1.91 -15.64
C LEU A 4 -2.13 2.96 -16.75
N ASN A 5 -3.23 3.01 -17.50
CA ASN A 5 -3.41 3.97 -18.59
C ASN A 5 -4.09 5.28 -18.14
N ARG A 6 -4.30 5.45 -16.82
CA ARG A 6 -4.93 6.64 -16.24
C ARG A 6 -3.84 7.56 -15.68
N ASN A 7 -4.05 8.87 -15.79
CA ASN A 7 -3.12 9.87 -15.28
C ASN A 7 -3.57 10.52 -13.95
N THR A 8 -4.84 10.33 -13.59
CA THR A 8 -5.45 10.97 -12.42
C THR A 8 -6.09 9.90 -11.54
N PHE A 9 -5.78 9.96 -10.24
CA PHE A 9 -6.22 9.00 -9.25
C PHE A 9 -6.65 9.73 -7.98
N PHE A 10 -7.72 9.26 -7.35
CA PHE A 10 -8.09 9.67 -6.01
C PHE A 10 -7.76 8.54 -5.04
N VAL A 11 -6.88 8.79 -4.08
CA VAL A 11 -6.42 7.75 -3.14
C VAL A 11 -7.12 7.95 -1.80
N ARG A 12 -7.92 6.96 -1.38
CA ARG A 12 -8.56 6.95 -0.07
C ARG A 12 -7.80 6.02 0.85
N GLU A 13 -7.22 6.58 1.90
CA GLU A 13 -6.60 5.80 2.96
C GLU A 13 -7.65 5.25 3.92
N HIS A 14 -7.57 3.95 4.20
CA HIS A 14 -8.29 3.37 5.32
C HIS A 14 -7.43 3.48 6.58
N VAL A 15 -7.67 4.49 7.42
CA VAL A 15 -7.03 4.59 8.73
C VAL A 15 -7.70 3.67 9.74
N GLY A 16 -6.90 2.97 10.55
CA GLY A 16 -7.40 2.13 11.64
C GLY A 16 -6.41 2.12 12.80
N TYR A 17 -6.89 2.23 14.03
CA TYR A 17 -6.07 2.40 15.24
C TYR A 17 -5.06 1.26 15.50
N PHE A 18 -5.25 0.09 14.89
CA PHE A 18 -4.41 -1.11 15.08
C PHE A 18 -3.86 -1.67 13.75
N LYS A 19 -3.52 -0.79 12.78
CA LYS A 19 -3.05 -1.27 11.47
C LYS A 19 -1.58 -1.69 11.46
N ALA A 20 -1.44 -3.00 11.36
CA ALA A 20 -0.25 -3.73 10.93
C ALA A 20 0.27 -3.38 9.53
N ALA A 21 -0.66 -2.96 8.68
CA ALA A 21 -0.60 -3.02 7.24
C ALA A 21 -1.50 -1.90 6.73
N ASN A 22 -0.95 -1.03 5.89
CA ASN A 22 -1.72 0.07 5.31
C ASN A 22 -2.51 -0.45 4.12
N ALA A 23 -3.72 0.07 3.93
CA ALA A 23 -4.56 -0.30 2.80
C ALA A 23 -5.21 0.96 2.25
N TYR A 24 -5.18 1.09 0.93
CA TYR A 24 -5.70 2.24 0.21
C TYR A 24 -6.60 1.77 -0.91
N ASP A 25 -7.68 2.51 -1.12
CA ASP A 25 -8.52 2.36 -2.30
C ASP A 25 -8.13 3.41 -3.32
N VAL A 26 -8.01 2.99 -4.57
CA VAL A 26 -7.78 3.88 -5.70
C VAL A 26 -9.12 4.08 -6.39
N LEU A 27 -9.58 5.33 -6.40
CA LEU A 27 -10.84 5.73 -7.01
C LEU A 27 -10.60 6.60 -8.24
N ASP A 28 -11.51 6.52 -9.19
CA ASP A 28 -11.59 7.44 -10.31
C ASP A 28 -12.10 8.80 -9.79
N PRO A 29 -11.33 9.90 -9.96
CA PRO A 29 -11.76 11.22 -9.48
C PRO A 29 -13.01 11.76 -10.19
N ALA A 30 -13.32 11.30 -11.40
CA ALA A 30 -14.47 11.78 -12.16
C ALA A 30 -15.77 11.06 -11.77
N THR A 31 -15.71 9.78 -11.44
CA THR A 31 -16.89 8.94 -11.17
C THR A 31 -17.02 8.49 -9.72
N GLY A 32 -15.95 8.60 -8.93
CA GLY A 32 -15.89 8.09 -7.56
C GLY A 32 -15.90 6.56 -7.45
N GLN A 33 -15.75 5.84 -8.55
CA GLN A 33 -15.71 4.37 -8.54
C GLN A 33 -14.34 3.84 -8.13
N ILE A 34 -14.31 2.74 -7.39
CA ILE A 34 -13.07 2.05 -7.03
C ILE A 34 -12.55 1.34 -8.27
N ILE A 35 -11.36 1.75 -8.71
CA ILE A 35 -10.68 1.22 -9.91
C ILE A 35 -9.50 0.32 -9.54
N GLY A 36 -9.14 0.24 -8.26
CA GLY A 36 -8.08 -0.64 -7.79
C GLY A 36 -7.89 -0.54 -6.28
N THR A 37 -7.11 -1.47 -5.74
CA THR A 37 -6.76 -1.49 -4.31
C THR A 37 -5.26 -1.65 -4.13
N VAL A 38 -4.74 -1.00 -3.10
CA VAL A 38 -3.32 -1.03 -2.75
C VAL A 38 -3.19 -1.54 -1.32
N ARG A 39 -2.38 -2.58 -1.12
CA ARG A 39 -2.17 -3.20 0.18
C ARG A 39 -0.68 -3.22 0.51
N GLU A 40 -0.32 -2.59 1.62
CA GLU A 40 1.02 -2.70 2.20
C GLU A 40 1.07 -3.94 3.10
N THR A 41 1.92 -4.89 2.74
CA THR A 41 2.22 -6.08 3.54
C THR A 41 3.60 -5.91 4.17
N ILE A 42 3.68 -6.04 5.49
CA ILE A 42 4.95 -6.18 6.20
C ILE A 42 5.28 -7.67 6.29
N PRO A 43 6.46 -8.12 5.83
CA PRO A 43 6.76 -9.53 5.71
C PRO A 43 6.86 -10.27 7.07
N ASN A 44 7.28 -9.60 8.15
CA ASN A 44 7.50 -10.25 9.45
C ASN A 44 6.65 -9.66 10.59
N LEU A 45 5.96 -10.54 11.31
CA LEU A 45 5.20 -10.22 12.52
C LEU A 45 6.09 -9.64 13.64
N PHE A 46 7.36 -10.05 13.71
CA PHE A 46 8.34 -9.48 14.65
C PHE A 46 8.76 -8.03 14.29
N ILE A 47 8.84 -7.71 13.00
CA ILE A 47 9.13 -6.34 12.51
C ILE A 47 7.95 -5.40 12.80
N LYS A 48 6.73 -5.93 12.81
CA LYS A 48 5.52 -5.19 13.15
C LYS A 48 5.49 -4.74 14.62
N LEU A 49 6.16 -5.45 15.54
CA LEU A 49 6.35 -5.01 16.92
C LEU A 49 7.39 -3.86 17.01
N LEU A 50 8.42 -3.91 16.17
CA LEU A 50 9.42 -2.84 16.01
C LEU A 50 8.86 -1.57 15.34
N LYS A 51 7.70 -1.62 14.66
CA LYS A 51 6.96 -0.41 14.24
C LYS A 51 6.47 0.44 15.43
N PHE A 52 6.56 -0.04 16.67
CA PHE A 52 6.27 0.79 17.86
C PHE A 52 7.52 1.40 18.50
N THR A 53 8.72 0.96 18.13
CA THR A 53 10.01 1.52 18.58
C THR A 53 10.53 2.56 17.58
N GLY A 54 11.52 3.39 17.93
CA GLY A 54 12.06 4.45 17.04
C GLY A 54 12.67 4.00 15.72
N LEU A 55 12.70 2.68 15.44
CA LEU A 55 13.24 2.05 14.24
C LEU A 55 12.24 1.97 13.08
N LYS A 56 11.05 2.58 13.20
CA LYS A 56 9.94 2.47 12.23
C LYS A 56 10.34 2.79 10.78
N THR A 57 11.28 3.71 10.60
CA THR A 57 11.65 4.28 9.29
C THR A 57 12.55 3.36 8.45
N SER A 58 13.30 2.45 9.07
CA SER A 58 14.27 1.59 8.36
C SER A 58 13.69 0.26 7.87
N LEU A 59 12.48 -0.09 8.32
CA LEU A 59 11.90 -1.42 8.14
C LEU A 59 11.47 -1.68 6.68
N PRO A 60 11.76 -2.88 6.15
CA PRO A 60 11.31 -3.27 4.82
C PRO A 60 9.80 -3.44 4.79
N PHE A 61 9.18 -2.99 3.70
CA PHE A 61 7.75 -3.20 3.44
C PHE A 61 7.54 -3.53 1.97
N THR A 62 6.44 -4.23 1.69
CA THR A 62 6.01 -4.56 0.34
C THR A 62 4.65 -3.92 0.10
N VAL A 63 4.43 -3.32 -1.07
CA VAL A 63 3.15 -2.77 -1.48
C VAL A 63 2.69 -3.52 -2.72
N ASP A 64 1.54 -4.17 -2.63
CA ASP A 64 0.90 -4.85 -3.76
C ASP A 64 -0.25 -3.98 -4.28
N ILE A 65 -0.29 -3.82 -5.60
CA ILE A 65 -1.32 -3.07 -6.33
C ILE A 65 -2.18 -4.08 -7.08
N PHE A 66 -3.49 -4.01 -6.87
CA PHE A 66 -4.51 -4.85 -7.47
C PHE A 66 -5.43 -4.01 -8.34
N ASP A 67 -5.84 -4.58 -9.47
CA ASP A 67 -6.88 -4.02 -10.34
C ASP A 67 -8.27 -4.14 -9.69
N ASP A 68 -9.27 -3.52 -10.32
CA ASP A 68 -10.69 -3.68 -9.98
C ASP A 68 -11.15 -5.16 -9.99
N ASP A 69 -10.63 -5.95 -10.94
CA ASP A 69 -10.86 -7.40 -11.02
C ASP A 69 -10.12 -8.22 -9.93
N GLY A 70 -9.42 -7.57 -9.01
CA GLY A 70 -8.63 -8.22 -7.96
C GLY A 70 -7.34 -8.87 -8.45
N LYS A 71 -6.98 -8.67 -9.74
CA LYS A 71 -5.73 -9.15 -10.32
C LYS A 71 -4.57 -8.30 -9.83
N LYS A 72 -3.52 -8.94 -9.30
CA LYS A 72 -2.30 -8.23 -8.93
C LYS A 72 -1.58 -7.70 -10.17
N LEU A 73 -1.39 -6.39 -10.23
CA LEU A 73 -0.72 -5.71 -11.34
C LEU A 73 0.78 -5.53 -11.06
N VAL A 74 1.10 -4.99 -9.89
CA VAL A 74 2.46 -4.59 -9.54
C VAL A 74 2.74 -4.89 -8.07
N THR A 75 3.97 -5.32 -7.79
CA THR A 75 4.50 -5.43 -6.42
C THR A 75 5.69 -4.49 -6.28
N LEU A 76 5.62 -3.54 -5.35
CA LEU A 76 6.71 -2.66 -4.94
C LEU A 76 7.36 -3.22 -3.69
N LYS A 77 8.68 -3.40 -3.69
CA LYS A 77 9.43 -3.86 -2.51
C LYS A 77 10.41 -2.80 -2.06
N ARG A 78 10.30 -2.38 -0.81
CA ARG A 78 11.32 -1.55 -0.16
C ARG A 78 12.17 -2.43 0.74
N GLY A 79 13.47 -2.46 0.47
CA GLY A 79 14.46 -3.13 1.32
C GLY A 79 14.74 -2.36 2.61
N PHE A 80 15.54 -2.96 3.48
CA PHE A 80 16.02 -2.31 4.70
C PHE A 80 16.89 -1.09 4.33
N THR A 81 16.58 0.06 4.90
CA THR A 81 17.34 1.30 4.65
C THR A 81 17.99 1.76 5.95
N LEU A 82 19.32 1.64 6.05
CA LEU A 82 20.09 2.05 7.24
C LEU A 82 20.50 3.52 7.24
N PHE A 83 20.67 4.11 6.05
CA PHE A 83 21.09 5.49 5.87
C PHE A 83 20.27 6.12 4.73
N ARG A 84 19.78 7.34 4.96
CA ARG A 84 19.04 8.14 3.97
C ARG A 84 20.02 8.98 3.17
#